data_AF-A0A4V1SQF0-F1
#
_entry.id   AF-A0A4V1SQF0-F1
#
_cell.length_a   1.000
_cell.length_b   1.000
_cell.length_c   1.000
_cell.angle_alpha   90.00
_cell.angle_beta   90.00
_cell.angle_gamma   90.00
#
_symmetry.space_group_name_H-M   'P 1'
#
loop_
_entity.id
_entity.type
_entity.pdbx_description
1 polymer ?
#
loop_
_entity_poly.entity_id
_entity_poly.type
_entity_poly.pdbx_seq_one_letter_code
_entity_poly.pdbx_strand_id
1 'polypeptide(L)'
;MRTLLAAIFLAAASCSPSTAPAPAATSAAPAVPVFSYQVVNTFPHDKTAFTEGLQFIDGAMYESTGMEGTSWVRRYDLATGAVQAEHVIDKQYFGEGSVVLDDKIVSVTWKNQKGFILDRATLAPKGEFT
;
A
#
# COMPACT_ATOMS: atom_id res chain seq x y z
N MET A 1 -83.73 -45.97 -39.02
CA MET A 1 -82.28 -45.76 -38.89
C MET A 1 -81.97 -44.28 -39.05
N ARG A 2 -81.48 -43.61 -38.01
CA ARG A 2 -80.79 -42.31 -38.06
C ARG A 2 -80.19 -42.06 -36.67
N THR A 3 -78.91 -42.39 -36.56
CA THR A 3 -78.08 -42.37 -35.36
C THR A 3 -77.74 -40.93 -34.95
N LEU A 4 -77.87 -40.65 -33.64
CA LEU A 4 -77.27 -39.51 -32.94
C LEU A 4 -75.75 -39.69 -32.87
N LEU A 5 -74.94 -38.62 -32.90
CA LEU A 5 -73.63 -38.61 -32.24
C LEU A 5 -73.26 -37.18 -31.83
N ALA A 6 -73.04 -36.99 -30.52
CA ALA A 6 -72.61 -35.73 -29.91
C ALA A 6 -71.10 -35.56 -30.04
N ALA A 7 -70.65 -34.35 -30.38
CA ALA A 7 -69.24 -34.00 -30.51
C ALA A 7 -68.63 -33.65 -29.13
N ILE A 8 -67.62 -34.41 -28.73
CA ILE A 8 -66.78 -34.14 -27.55
C ILE A 8 -65.60 -33.28 -28.02
N PHE A 9 -65.46 -32.07 -27.49
CA PHE A 9 -64.28 -31.23 -27.73
C PHE A 9 -63.15 -31.66 -26.80
N LEU A 10 -62.06 -32.18 -27.39
CA LEU A 10 -60.83 -32.54 -26.70
C LEU A 10 -59.89 -31.31 -26.71
N ALA A 11 -59.62 -30.72 -25.55
CA ALA A 11 -58.69 -29.61 -25.40
C ALA A 11 -57.23 -30.09 -25.58
N ALA A 12 -56.56 -29.61 -26.62
CA ALA A 12 -55.15 -29.89 -26.85
C ALA A 12 -54.27 -28.96 -26.00
N ALA A 13 -53.59 -29.52 -25.00
CA ALA A 13 -52.56 -28.83 -24.23
C ALA A 13 -51.34 -28.56 -25.13
N SER A 14 -51.05 -27.28 -25.38
CA SER A 14 -49.93 -26.85 -26.22
C SER A 14 -48.66 -26.75 -25.37
N CYS A 15 -47.67 -27.60 -25.63
CA CYS A 15 -46.35 -27.50 -25.01
C CYS A 15 -45.54 -26.41 -25.74
N SER A 16 -45.31 -25.26 -25.10
CA SER A 16 -44.38 -24.26 -25.61
C SER A 16 -42.94 -24.57 -25.14
N PRO A 17 -41.93 -24.49 -26.02
CA PRO A 17 -40.53 -24.66 -25.60
C PRO A 17 -40.13 -23.49 -24.69
N SER A 18 -39.73 -23.82 -23.46
CA SER A 18 -39.17 -22.85 -22.51
C SER A 18 -37.81 -22.36 -23.03
N THR A 19 -37.76 -21.10 -23.47
CA THR A 19 -36.51 -20.42 -23.81
C THR A 19 -35.74 -20.16 -22.51
N ALA A 20 -34.56 -20.77 -22.37
CA ALA A 20 -33.68 -20.45 -21.24
C ALA A 20 -33.30 -18.96 -21.29
N PRO A 21 -33.30 -18.24 -20.15
CA PRO A 21 -32.90 -16.84 -20.13
C PRO A 21 -31.44 -16.70 -20.58
N ALA A 22 -31.18 -15.73 -21.46
CA ALA A 22 -29.82 -15.39 -21.90
C ALA A 22 -28.95 -15.06 -20.68
N PRO A 23 -27.65 -15.43 -20.68
CA PRO A 23 -26.75 -15.06 -19.60
C PRO A 23 -26.75 -13.54 -19.45
N ALA A 24 -27.00 -13.07 -18.22
CA ALA A 24 -26.99 -11.66 -17.90
C ALA A 24 -25.65 -11.06 -18.32
N ALA A 25 -25.69 -9.99 -19.11
CA ALA A 25 -24.49 -9.27 -19.50
C ALA A 25 -23.81 -8.71 -18.24
N THR A 26 -22.64 -9.25 -17.91
CA THR A 26 -21.81 -8.73 -16.81
C THR A 26 -21.37 -7.32 -17.18
N SER A 27 -21.83 -6.32 -16.43
CA SER A 27 -21.35 -4.95 -16.57
C SER A 27 -19.84 -4.91 -16.34
N ALA A 28 -19.08 -4.35 -17.28
CA ALA A 28 -17.65 -4.17 -17.13
C ALA A 28 -17.36 -3.25 -15.94
N ALA A 29 -16.40 -3.64 -15.08
CA ALA A 29 -15.99 -2.83 -13.95
C ALA A 29 -15.50 -1.45 -14.43
N PRO A 30 -15.73 -0.37 -13.65
CA PRO A 30 -15.20 0.94 -13.98
C PRO A 30 -13.67 0.92 -14.04
N ALA A 31 -13.10 1.70 -14.97
CA ALA A 31 -11.65 1.80 -15.11
C ALA A 31 -11.01 2.43 -13.85
N VAL A 32 -9.85 1.91 -13.43
CA VAL A 32 -9.07 2.47 -12.32
C VAL A 32 -8.41 3.78 -12.78
N PRO A 33 -8.54 4.90 -12.05
CA PRO A 33 -7.85 6.14 -12.39
C PRO A 33 -6.32 5.96 -12.42
N VAL A 34 -5.69 6.50 -13.46
CA VAL A 34 -4.22 6.51 -13.60
C VAL A 34 -3.74 7.96 -13.51
N PHE A 35 -2.78 8.21 -12.62
CA PHE A 35 -2.17 9.53 -12.44
C PHE A 35 -0.77 9.57 -13.05
N SER A 36 -0.39 10.73 -13.57
CA SER A 36 0.99 11.04 -13.95
C SER A 36 1.59 12.04 -12.95
N TYR A 37 2.84 12.45 -13.17
CA TYR A 37 3.53 13.41 -12.31
C TYR A 37 4.20 14.50 -13.13
N GLN A 38 4.42 15.65 -12.50
CA GLN A 38 5.27 16.72 -13.01
C GLN A 38 6.39 16.96 -12.00
N VAL A 39 7.63 17.02 -12.47
CA VAL A 39 8.76 17.41 -11.62
C VAL A 39 8.67 18.92 -11.37
N VAL A 40 8.32 19.31 -10.14
CA VAL A 40 8.25 20.71 -9.72
C VAL A 40 9.60 21.21 -9.24
N ASN A 41 10.35 20.37 -8.53
CA ASN A 41 11.69 20.64 -8.02
C ASN A 41 12.51 19.34 -7.95
N THR A 42 13.83 19.49 -7.94
CA THR A 42 14.79 18.39 -7.74
C THR A 42 15.78 18.80 -6.65
N PHE A 43 16.04 17.90 -5.71
CA PHE A 43 16.93 18.12 -4.58
C PHE A 43 18.08 17.11 -4.59
N PRO A 44 19.24 17.41 -3.97
CA PRO A 44 20.31 16.44 -3.81
C PRO A 44 19.84 15.28 -2.91
N HIS A 45 20.23 14.07 -3.26
CA HIS A 45 20.04 12.88 -2.44
C HIS A 45 21.37 12.10 -2.36
N ASP A 46 21.64 11.52 -1.20
CA ASP A 46 22.82 10.69 -0.96
C ASP A 46 22.73 9.41 -1.80
N LYS A 47 23.55 9.32 -2.85
CA LYS A 47 23.55 8.18 -3.77
C LYS A 47 23.95 6.86 -3.13
N THR A 48 24.46 6.88 -1.90
CA THR A 48 24.80 5.68 -1.11
C THR A 48 23.68 5.24 -0.17
N ALA A 49 22.63 6.06 -0.02
CA ALA A 49 21.48 5.76 0.83
C ALA A 49 20.53 4.77 0.13
N PHE A 50 20.40 3.57 0.70
CA PHE A 50 19.38 2.61 0.28
C PHE A 50 18.08 2.91 1.03
N THR A 51 17.29 3.86 0.51
CA THR A 51 16.08 4.40 1.16
C THR A 51 14.99 3.35 1.37
N GLU A 52 14.54 3.18 2.62
CA GLU A 52 13.46 2.25 2.99
C GLU A 52 12.29 2.93 3.73
N GLY A 53 12.53 4.11 4.30
CA GLY A 53 11.50 4.98 4.86
C GLY A 53 11.81 6.43 4.58
N LEU A 54 10.79 7.22 4.23
CA LEU A 54 10.97 8.61 3.81
C LEU A 54 9.77 9.48 4.20
N GLN A 55 10.03 10.58 4.92
CA GLN A 55 9.01 11.55 5.30
C GLN A 55 9.57 12.98 5.31
N PHE A 56 8.73 13.94 4.94
CA PHE A 56 9.00 15.36 5.08
C PHE A 56 8.07 15.96 6.12
N ILE A 57 8.62 16.42 7.26
CA ILE A 57 7.85 16.93 8.39
C ILE A 57 8.55 18.19 8.92
N ASP A 58 7.79 19.27 9.11
CA ASP A 58 8.26 20.54 9.69
C ASP A 58 9.54 21.09 9.05
N GLY A 59 9.64 20.97 7.72
CA GLY A 59 10.76 21.51 6.94
C GLY A 59 12.01 20.62 6.89
N ALA A 60 12.00 19.45 7.53
CA ALA A 60 13.11 18.50 7.50
C ALA A 60 12.74 17.18 6.85
N MET A 61 13.71 16.53 6.22
CA MET A 61 13.61 15.15 5.78
C MET A 61 13.98 14.21 6.92
N TYR A 62 13.15 13.19 7.10
CA TYR A 62 13.43 12.02 7.93
C TYR A 62 13.50 10.81 7.00
N GLU A 63 14.60 10.08 7.09
CA GLU A 63 14.86 8.93 6.23
C GLU A 63 15.45 7.79 7.03
N SER A 64 15.01 6.57 6.73
CA SER A 64 15.66 5.35 7.18
C SER A 64 16.19 4.57 5.99
N THR A 65 17.33 3.92 6.17
CA THR A 65 17.99 3.12 5.15
C THR A 65 18.16 1.68 5.56
N GLY A 66 18.21 0.84 4.54
CA GLY A 66 18.64 -0.55 4.63
C GLY A 66 20.12 -0.74 4.36
N MET A 67 20.49 -2.00 4.14
CA MET A 67 21.83 -2.56 3.93
C MET A 67 22.51 -3.06 5.22
N GLU A 68 22.97 -4.32 5.17
CA GLU A 68 23.57 -5.01 6.31
C GLU A 68 24.83 -4.29 6.79
N GLY A 69 24.88 -3.97 8.08
CA GLY A 69 26.02 -3.30 8.69
C GLY A 69 26.10 -1.79 8.50
N THR A 70 25.22 -1.18 7.68
CA THR A 70 25.28 0.25 7.35
C THR A 70 23.94 0.99 7.39
N SER A 71 22.88 0.34 7.88
CA SER A 71 21.55 0.94 8.03
C SER A 71 21.56 2.09 9.04
N TRP A 72 20.77 3.13 8.79
CA TRP A 72 20.65 4.29 9.68
C TRP A 72 19.25 4.92 9.61
N VAL A 73 18.94 5.78 10.58
CA VAL A 73 17.85 6.77 10.53
C VAL A 73 18.48 8.17 10.60
N ARG A 74 18.13 9.09 9.71
CA ARG A 74 18.64 10.47 9.68
C ARG A 74 17.53 11.49 9.69
N ARG A 75 17.84 12.66 10.24
CA ARG A 75 17.18 13.94 9.94
C ARG A 75 18.13 14.82 9.15
N TYR A 76 17.70 15.36 8.02
CA TYR A 76 18.52 16.25 7.19
C TYR A 76 17.72 17.37 6.54
N ASP A 77 18.43 18.42 6.12
CA ASP A 77 17.86 19.53 5.36
C ASP A 77 17.61 19.11 3.90
N LEU A 78 16.38 19.26 3.41
CA LEU A 78 16.00 18.84 2.05
C LEU A 78 16.78 19.57 0.96
N ALA A 79 17.02 20.88 1.13
CA ALA A 79 17.61 21.71 0.09
C ALA A 79 19.10 21.41 -0.12
N THR A 80 19.81 21.14 0.98
CA THR A 80 21.26 21.00 0.99
C THR A 80 21.74 19.55 1.14
N GLY A 81 20.90 18.66 1.67
CA GLY A 81 21.29 17.31 2.09
C GLY A 81 22.12 17.28 3.38
N ALA A 82 22.25 18.41 4.08
CA ALA A 82 23.05 18.48 5.30
C ALA A 82 22.41 17.66 6.43
N VAL A 83 23.13 16.64 6.91
CA VAL A 83 22.69 15.79 8.02
C VAL A 83 22.71 16.60 9.32
N GLN A 84 21.56 16.62 10.00
CA GLN A 84 21.35 17.35 11.25
C GLN A 84 21.39 16.41 12.46
N ALA A 85 20.97 15.16 12.28
CA ALA A 85 21.02 14.11 13.29
C ALA A 85 21.02 12.73 12.61
N GLU A 86 21.65 11.74 13.25
CA GLU A 86 21.76 10.37 12.76
C GLU A 86 21.68 9.38 13.93
N HIS A 87 20.97 8.28 13.70
CA HIS A 87 21.06 7.07 14.49
C HIS A 87 21.51 5.92 13.59
N VAL A 88 22.70 5.39 13.85
CA VAL A 88 23.18 4.18 13.18
C VAL A 88 22.47 2.97 13.80
N ILE A 89 21.81 2.18 12.95
CA ILE A 89 21.16 0.94 13.36
C ILE A 89 22.26 -0.11 13.57
N ASP A 90 22.13 -0.92 14.63
CA ASP A 90 23.11 -1.96 14.93
C ASP A 90 23.32 -2.90 13.74
N LYS A 91 24.58 -3.29 13.51
CA LYS A 91 25.03 -3.98 12.28
C LYS A 91 24.32 -5.30 12.01
N GLN A 92 23.78 -5.94 13.04
CA GLN A 92 23.03 -7.20 12.91
C GLN A 92 21.64 -7.01 12.28
N TYR A 93 21.17 -5.77 12.14
CA TYR A 93 19.86 -5.44 11.61
C TYR A 93 19.95 -4.74 10.26
N PHE A 94 19.00 -5.10 9.38
CA PHE A 94 18.70 -4.36 8.16
C PHE A 94 17.54 -3.42 8.47
N GLY A 95 17.77 -2.11 8.38
CA GLY A 95 16.77 -1.07 8.60
C GLY A 95 15.73 -1.03 7.48
N GLU A 96 14.50 -0.67 7.81
CA GLU A 96 13.36 -0.65 6.89
C GLU A 96 12.62 0.69 7.02
N GLY A 97 11.30 0.69 6.78
CA GLY A 97 10.44 1.85 7.00
C GLY A 97 10.53 2.45 8.40
N SER A 98 10.39 3.77 8.46
CA SER A 98 10.26 4.54 9.68
C SER A 98 9.15 5.58 9.56
N VAL A 99 8.49 5.89 10.68
CA VAL A 99 7.43 6.90 10.79
C VAL A 99 7.75 7.90 11.91
N VAL A 100 7.58 9.18 11.65
CA VAL A 100 7.57 10.20 12.71
C VAL A 100 6.18 10.17 13.35
N LEU A 101 6.12 9.91 14.66
CA LEU A 101 4.89 9.87 15.43
C LEU A 101 5.07 10.75 16.67
N ASP A 102 4.46 11.93 16.65
CA ASP A 102 4.55 12.95 17.70
C ASP A 102 6.01 13.31 18.05
N ASP A 103 6.44 12.96 19.27
CA ASP A 103 7.79 13.20 19.80
C ASP A 103 8.78 12.05 19.46
N LYS A 104 8.36 11.08 18.66
CA LYS A 104 9.10 9.84 18.41
C LYS A 104 9.30 9.58 16.92
N ILE A 105 10.27 8.73 16.64
CA ILE A 105 10.38 8.01 15.38
C ILE A 105 10.26 6.52 15.70
N VAL A 106 9.37 5.83 15.01
CA VAL A 106 9.21 4.38 15.07
C VAL A 106 9.82 3.80 13.81
N SER A 107 10.84 2.96 13.95
CA SER A 107 11.53 2.31 12.83
C SER A 107 11.42 0.79 12.97
N VAL A 108 11.27 0.10 11.85
CA VAL A 108 11.25 -1.38 11.80
C VAL A 108 12.50 -1.94 11.14
N THR A 109 12.67 -3.26 11.25
CA THR A 109 13.75 -4.03 10.62
C THR A 109 13.18 -5.14 9.76
N TRP A 110 13.95 -5.59 8.77
CA TRP A 110 13.47 -6.51 7.72
C TRP A 110 13.02 -7.87 8.26
N LYS A 111 13.97 -8.67 8.77
CA LYS A 111 13.74 -10.09 9.12
C LYS A 111 13.71 -10.34 10.61
N ASN A 112 14.18 -9.38 11.40
CA ASN A 112 14.47 -9.61 12.81
C ASN A 112 13.25 -9.46 13.71
N GLN A 113 12.09 -9.03 13.18
CA GLN A 113 10.87 -8.75 13.96
C GLN A 113 11.17 -7.85 15.15
N LYS A 114 12.05 -6.86 14.94
CA LYS A 114 12.45 -5.89 15.93
C LYS A 114 12.18 -4.49 15.40
N GLY A 115 11.74 -3.61 16.28
CA GLY A 115 11.63 -2.20 15.98
C GLY A 115 12.26 -1.33 17.07
N PHE A 116 12.56 -0.10 16.69
CA PHE A 116 13.21 0.90 17.53
C PHE A 116 12.32 2.12 17.67
N ILE A 117 12.33 2.70 18.87
CA ILE A 117 11.71 3.97 19.18
C ILE A 117 12.83 4.96 19.45
N LEU A 118 12.91 6.00 18.63
CA LEU A 118 13.90 7.07 18.77
C LEU A 118 13.21 8.36 19.19
N ASP A 119 13.94 9.23 19.85
CA ASP A 119 13.53 10.61 20.09
C ASP A 119 13.54 11.42 18.78
N ARG A 120 12.46 12.11 18.46
CA ARG A 120 12.36 12.84 17.18
C ARG A 120 13.36 14.00 17.06
N ALA A 121 13.68 14.67 18.17
CA ALA A 121 14.52 15.85 18.16
C ALA A 121 16.00 15.48 18.05
N THR A 122 16.40 14.40 18.73
CA THR A 122 17.81 14.01 18.89
C THR A 122 18.21 12.72 18.17
N LEU A 123 17.23 11.92 17.74
CA LEU A 123 17.39 10.53 17.25
C LEU A 123 18.03 9.60 18.29
N ALA A 124 18.06 10.00 19.57
CA ALA A 124 18.53 9.15 20.65
C ALA A 124 17.57 7.97 20.88
N PRO A 125 18.07 6.75 21.15
CA PRO A 125 17.21 5.61 21.48
C PRO A 125 16.34 5.88 22.72
N LYS A 126 15.04 5.58 22.62
CA LYS A 126 14.08 5.62 23.73
C LYS A 126 13.54 4.23 24.10
N GLY A 127 13.60 3.28 23.18
CA GLY A 127 13.14 1.92 23.43
C GLY A 127 13.16 1.04 22.19
N GLU A 128 12.70 -0.20 22.37
CA GLU A 128 12.60 -1.21 21.34
C GLU A 128 11.35 -2.08 21.55
N PHE A 129 10.91 -2.77 20.51
CA PHE A 129 9.74 -3.66 20.53
C PHE A 129 9.92 -4.88 19.62
N THR A 130 9.15 -5.93 19.88
CA THR A 130 9.07 -7.20 19.13
C THR A 130 7.62 -7.65 19.01
#